data_AF-A0A970M788-F1
#
_entry.id   AF-A0A970M788-F1
#
_cell.length_a   1.000
_cell.length_b   1.000
_cell.length_c   1.000
_cell.angle_alpha   90.00
_cell.angle_beta   90.00
_cell.angle_gamma   90.00
#
_symmetry.space_group_name_H-M   'P 1'
#
loop_
_entity.id
_entity.type
_entity.pdbx_description
1 polymer ?
#
loop_
_entity_poly.entity_id
_entity_poly.type
_entity_poly.pdbx_seq_one_letter_code
_entity_poly.pdbx_strand_id
1 'polypeptide(L)'
;MRQWLFITASATWLILFSACAESENPRLGNKGNPTGNTDANGANSDDTENHPQDSHPNNASNNNNADNQPPSSDAPPTSDPSGDSTDKPDFIDTEFVPVLTPEDANNANRKDRLTCTYRTVSEDENSFEGIITVGNANKEYVWNGYIFTIYSVDFLTTSTITESKTDDFITINHKRIDDETIRFDFGWMSVFHLNELITFRVKGQKKGLFPYPVRCMPNYVRGDVVYPEYQDLPRSFWKNKTTLSQKDLIHDVDDYYRQEVTPTTEGIFVYHPTHPTQINIGLPDEHMKDLLGTDPNAPLTVNGYTDLQLFVPSRMLAMGIGFSYQWFKFNPNYFLALGTKENFCCGLIPEETWKGGVPITYKDKNYSWYILQGSNDGPFQQETPNFIDMSAFFPDYFPKSAQHDDYTHVTDVQDEMHPQWATSVVSSALSSVVTRETLWASQGDNYHRMVFEAKDPWAELSIITFAYNRGIYGFCSQKLFSDMDRLLNAPNVGREYGLGGFADHVPQINGITANANAETKNIYDAQLSWPDIEAFFAAIHFIYGQGDPTPEQWQKMLDDVHAAFDILKQHWGGETISYRFDFLTLMRVAQKHLPNPTNVRPTSQTWKERATQLGPC
;
A
#
# COMPACT_ATOMS: atom_id res chain seq x y z
N MET A 1 -16.56 10.68 -63.25
CA MET A 1 -16.93 11.71 -62.25
C MET A 1 -15.89 11.69 -61.13
N ARG A 2 -15.77 12.72 -60.30
CA ARG A 2 -14.58 12.91 -59.44
C ARG A 2 -14.54 11.98 -58.23
N GLN A 3 -13.36 11.41 -57.97
CA GLN A 3 -12.98 10.81 -56.68
C GLN A 3 -12.80 11.91 -55.62
N TRP A 4 -12.89 11.54 -54.35
CA TRP A 4 -12.23 12.23 -53.25
C TRP A 4 -11.54 11.19 -52.36
N LEU A 5 -10.21 11.25 -52.28
CA LEU A 5 -9.48 10.69 -51.15
C LEU A 5 -9.61 11.66 -49.97
N PHE A 6 -9.67 11.13 -48.75
CA PHE A 6 -9.21 11.86 -47.58
C PHE A 6 -8.04 11.10 -46.95
N ILE A 7 -6.89 11.75 -46.94
CA ILE A 7 -5.72 11.35 -46.16
C ILE A 7 -5.74 12.23 -44.92
N THR A 8 -5.93 11.64 -43.74
CA THR A 8 -5.73 12.33 -42.46
C THR A 8 -4.33 12.02 -41.97
N ALA A 9 -3.46 13.03 -41.97
CA ALA A 9 -2.08 12.89 -41.53
C ALA A 9 -2.00 12.85 -40.00
N SER A 10 -1.17 11.96 -39.46
CA SER A 10 -0.76 11.96 -38.06
C SER A 10 -0.03 13.26 -37.74
N ALA A 11 -0.46 14.00 -36.71
CA ALA A 11 0.17 15.23 -36.27
C ALA A 11 0.26 15.27 -34.75
N THR A 12 1.49 15.39 -34.24
CA THR A 12 1.81 15.45 -32.81
C THR A 12 1.07 16.58 -32.10
N TRP A 13 0.36 16.27 -31.01
CA TRP A 13 -0.21 17.27 -30.10
C TRP A 13 0.24 17.02 -28.67
N LEU A 14 1.37 17.63 -28.32
CA LEU A 14 1.77 17.86 -26.95
C LEU A 14 0.85 18.94 -26.36
N ILE A 15 0.16 18.67 -25.25
CA ILE A 15 -0.69 19.66 -24.58
C ILE A 15 -0.28 19.79 -23.11
N LEU A 16 0.24 20.96 -22.76
CA LEU A 16 0.32 21.38 -21.36
C LEU A 16 -1.08 21.74 -20.87
N PHE A 17 -1.47 21.24 -19.70
CA PHE A 17 -2.41 21.93 -18.84
C PHE A 17 -1.92 21.90 -17.39
N SER A 18 -1.76 23.08 -16.82
CA SER A 18 -1.49 23.29 -15.40
C SER A 18 -2.14 24.60 -14.95
N ALA A 19 -2.52 24.66 -13.67
CA ALA A 19 -3.12 25.79 -12.96
C ALA A 19 -4.39 26.43 -13.57
N CYS A 20 -5.55 26.18 -12.96
CA CYS A 20 -6.76 26.99 -13.19
C CYS A 20 -7.68 27.03 -11.96
N ALA A 21 -7.15 27.47 -10.81
CA ALA A 21 -7.93 27.68 -9.58
C ALA A 21 -7.27 28.67 -8.60
N GLU A 22 -7.34 29.98 -8.86
CA GLU A 22 -7.43 31.02 -7.82
C GLU A 22 -7.80 32.38 -8.44
N SER A 23 -8.62 33.19 -7.76
CA SER A 23 -9.14 34.45 -8.29
C SER A 23 -9.20 35.57 -7.25
N GLU A 24 -8.47 36.65 -7.52
CA GLU A 24 -8.65 38.02 -7.01
C GLU A 24 -8.56 38.25 -5.48
N ASN A 25 -7.60 39.05 -4.99
CA ASN A 25 -7.57 40.48 -5.28
C ASN A 25 -6.15 41.12 -5.32
N PRO A 26 -5.97 42.27 -6.01
CA PRO A 26 -4.64 42.75 -6.40
C PRO A 26 -4.08 43.89 -5.53
N ARG A 27 -2.75 44.09 -5.59
CA ARG A 27 -2.10 45.40 -5.39
C ARG A 27 -0.74 45.55 -6.10
N LEU A 28 -0.78 46.25 -7.25
CA LEU A 28 0.20 47.23 -7.77
C LEU A 28 1.72 47.03 -7.48
N GLY A 29 2.55 46.83 -8.52
CA GLY A 29 4.02 46.87 -8.32
C GLY A 29 4.98 46.65 -9.51
N ASN A 30 4.88 47.42 -10.60
CA ASN A 30 5.91 47.65 -11.65
C ASN A 30 7.04 46.61 -11.94
N LYS A 31 7.01 46.08 -13.17
CA LYS A 31 8.12 46.09 -14.18
C LYS A 31 9.58 45.82 -13.72
N GLY A 32 10.17 44.71 -14.19
CA GLY A 32 11.64 44.56 -14.20
C GLY A 32 12.15 43.18 -14.64
N ASN A 33 12.24 42.92 -15.95
CA ASN A 33 12.88 41.73 -16.55
C ASN A 33 13.61 42.21 -17.85
N PRO A 34 14.64 41.54 -18.41
CA PRO A 34 15.28 40.29 -17.99
C PRO A 34 16.83 40.36 -17.98
N THR A 35 17.48 39.19 -18.16
CA THR A 35 18.93 38.90 -18.29
C THR A 35 19.73 38.79 -16.97
N GLY A 36 20.66 37.83 -16.83
CA GLY A 36 20.85 36.61 -17.63
C GLY A 36 22.24 35.95 -17.53
N ASN A 37 22.26 34.64 -17.79
CA ASN A 37 23.37 33.84 -18.33
C ASN A 37 24.56 33.41 -17.42
N THR A 38 24.94 32.13 -17.60
CA THR A 38 26.30 31.53 -17.55
C THR A 38 27.14 31.44 -16.26
N ASP A 39 27.47 30.17 -15.95
CA ASP A 39 28.81 29.60 -15.78
C ASP A 39 29.62 29.77 -14.47
N ALA A 40 29.54 28.70 -13.65
CA ALA A 40 30.60 27.69 -13.42
C ALA A 40 32.00 28.05 -12.86
N ASN A 41 32.49 27.09 -12.06
CA ASN A 41 33.88 26.84 -11.62
C ASN A 41 34.51 27.79 -10.58
N GLY A 42 35.17 27.20 -9.58
CA GLY A 42 36.00 27.89 -8.59
C GLY A 42 36.19 27.07 -7.32
N ALA A 43 37.34 26.40 -7.17
CA ALA A 43 37.66 25.56 -6.01
C ALA A 43 38.86 26.10 -5.21
N ASN A 44 39.10 25.46 -4.06
CA ASN A 44 40.30 25.49 -3.19
C ASN A 44 40.51 26.61 -2.18
N SER A 45 41.22 26.19 -1.11
CA SER A 45 42.08 26.93 -0.18
C SER A 45 41.47 27.79 0.92
N ASP A 46 42.02 27.82 2.15
CA ASP A 46 42.68 26.76 2.94
C ASP A 46 42.92 27.22 4.40
N ASP A 47 43.44 26.31 5.23
CA ASP A 47 44.35 26.56 6.38
C ASP A 47 43.95 27.44 7.60
N THR A 48 43.85 26.75 8.75
CA THR A 48 44.48 27.10 10.06
C THR A 48 43.95 28.31 10.86
N GLU A 49 44.19 28.53 12.16
CA GLU A 49 44.98 27.89 13.25
C GLU A 49 44.25 28.22 14.61
N ASN A 50 44.51 27.73 15.83
CA ASN A 50 45.49 26.80 16.42
C ASN A 50 44.92 26.14 17.72
N HIS A 51 45.70 25.23 18.31
CA HIS A 51 45.63 24.66 19.67
C HIS A 51 46.30 25.62 20.71
N PRO A 52 46.66 25.28 22.00
CA PRO A 52 46.84 23.95 22.62
C PRO A 52 46.39 23.76 24.11
N GLN A 53 46.28 22.47 24.53
CA GLN A 53 46.82 21.81 25.76
C GLN A 53 46.62 22.42 27.19
N ASP A 54 46.70 21.72 28.34
CA ASP A 54 47.00 20.32 28.78
C ASP A 54 46.36 20.11 30.21
N SER A 55 46.43 19.05 31.02
CA SER A 55 47.17 17.76 31.08
C SER A 55 46.49 16.75 32.06
N HIS A 56 47.04 15.54 32.20
CA HIS A 56 46.77 14.47 33.21
C HIS A 56 47.55 14.70 34.56
N PRO A 57 47.54 13.87 35.65
CA PRO A 57 47.27 12.41 35.71
C PRO A 57 46.67 11.74 37.00
N ASN A 58 46.55 10.41 36.89
CA ASN A 58 46.31 9.30 37.85
C ASN A 58 46.72 9.45 39.34
N ASN A 59 45.99 8.76 40.25
CA ASN A 59 46.56 7.67 41.09
C ASN A 59 45.47 6.74 41.70
N ALA A 60 45.85 5.70 42.49
CA ALA A 60 44.96 4.62 42.94
C ALA A 60 45.15 4.10 44.40
N SER A 61 44.22 3.22 44.84
CA SER A 61 44.37 2.07 45.80
C SER A 61 43.70 2.06 47.20
N ASN A 62 43.20 0.84 47.54
CA ASN A 62 43.22 0.10 48.83
C ASN A 62 42.19 0.28 50.00
N ASN A 63 41.45 -0.83 50.22
CA ASN A 63 41.30 -1.65 51.46
C ASN A 63 40.37 -1.28 52.65
N ASN A 64 39.50 -2.28 52.99
CA ASN A 64 39.18 -2.82 54.34
C ASN A 64 38.46 -1.88 55.37
N ASN A 65 37.74 -2.29 56.43
CA ASN A 65 37.15 -3.54 56.99
C ASN A 65 36.13 -3.11 58.10
N ALA A 66 35.23 -3.90 58.70
CA ALA A 66 34.58 -5.20 58.44
C ALA A 66 33.42 -5.40 59.49
N ASP A 67 32.66 -6.49 59.37
CA ASP A 67 31.83 -7.23 60.37
C ASP A 67 31.10 -6.49 61.52
N ASN A 68 29.78 -6.72 61.64
CA ASN A 68 29.25 -7.68 62.65
C ASN A 68 27.73 -7.97 62.51
N GLN A 69 27.34 -9.22 62.76
CA GLN A 69 25.98 -9.79 62.76
C GLN A 69 26.01 -11.14 63.54
N PRO A 70 24.88 -11.85 63.79
CA PRO A 70 23.48 -11.43 63.95
C PRO A 70 23.06 -11.42 65.45
N PRO A 71 22.55 -12.47 66.15
CA PRO A 71 21.96 -13.77 65.78
C PRO A 71 20.52 -14.03 66.34
N SER A 72 19.55 -14.32 65.45
CA SER A 72 18.37 -15.20 65.71
C SER A 72 17.32 -14.74 66.76
N SER A 73 16.15 -15.37 66.95
CA SER A 73 15.64 -16.68 66.47
C SER A 73 14.10 -16.76 66.35
N ASP A 74 13.64 -17.54 65.36
CA ASP A 74 12.47 -18.43 65.35
C ASP A 74 11.00 -17.93 65.41
N ALA A 75 10.14 -18.77 64.81
CA ALA A 75 8.67 -18.72 64.69
C ALA A 75 8.15 -20.20 64.64
N PRO A 76 6.86 -20.54 64.41
CA PRO A 76 5.60 -19.78 64.39
C PRO A 76 4.72 -20.30 65.60
N PRO A 77 3.54 -20.97 65.54
CA PRO A 77 2.40 -20.97 64.60
C PRO A 77 0.96 -20.93 65.23
N THR A 78 -0.03 -20.69 64.36
CA THR A 78 -1.44 -21.17 64.38
C THR A 78 -2.28 -21.21 65.68
N SER A 79 -3.41 -20.48 65.70
CA SER A 79 -4.76 -21.06 65.92
C SER A 79 -5.90 -20.04 65.69
N ASP A 80 -6.90 -20.44 64.90
CA ASP A 80 -8.29 -19.91 64.89
C ASP A 80 -9.12 -20.64 65.99
N PRO A 81 -10.39 -20.31 66.36
CA PRO A 81 -11.33 -19.34 65.78
C PRO A 81 -12.23 -18.55 66.79
N SER A 82 -13.28 -17.89 66.24
CA SER A 82 -14.62 -17.58 66.82
C SER A 82 -14.96 -16.18 67.37
N GLY A 83 -16.24 -15.78 67.21
CA GLY A 83 -16.87 -14.51 67.66
C GLY A 83 -16.83 -13.40 66.59
N ASP A 84 -17.80 -13.20 65.69
CA ASP A 84 -19.28 -13.05 65.77
C ASP A 84 -19.78 -11.61 66.10
N SER A 85 -20.61 -11.08 65.19
CA SER A 85 -21.41 -9.84 65.25
C SER A 85 -20.72 -8.49 65.53
N THR A 86 -20.71 -7.59 64.55
CA THR A 86 -21.75 -6.52 64.42
C THR A 86 -21.51 -5.63 63.20
N ASP A 87 -22.58 -5.20 62.54
CA ASP A 87 -22.50 -4.49 61.26
C ASP A 87 -21.95 -3.06 61.36
N LYS A 88 -20.91 -2.81 60.56
CA LYS A 88 -20.71 -1.52 59.87
C LYS A 88 -20.27 -1.81 58.43
N PRO A 89 -20.88 -1.17 57.41
CA PRO A 89 -20.28 -1.10 56.10
C PRO A 89 -19.15 -0.07 56.16
N ASP A 90 -17.91 -0.53 56.38
CA ASP A 90 -16.75 0.30 56.10
C ASP A 90 -16.73 0.61 54.59
N PHE A 91 -16.71 1.90 54.25
CA PHE A 91 -16.46 2.34 52.87
C PHE A 91 -15.01 1.98 52.53
N ILE A 92 -14.83 0.84 51.87
CA ILE A 92 -13.58 0.57 51.17
C ILE A 92 -13.57 1.49 49.95
N ASP A 93 -12.76 2.55 50.02
CA ASP A 93 -12.30 3.27 48.84
C ASP A 93 -11.43 2.31 48.01
N THR A 94 -12.10 1.48 47.20
CA THR A 94 -11.42 0.76 46.12
C THR A 94 -11.10 1.80 45.06
N GLU A 95 -9.87 2.32 45.09
CA GLU A 95 -9.30 3.05 43.95
C GLU A 95 -9.58 2.22 42.70
N PHE A 96 -10.50 2.69 41.85
CA PHE A 96 -10.95 1.95 40.68
C PHE A 96 -9.92 2.13 39.56
N VAL A 97 -8.71 1.64 39.80
CA VAL A 97 -7.63 1.55 38.81
C VAL A 97 -8.22 0.79 37.62
N PRO A 98 -8.46 1.44 36.47
CA PRO A 98 -9.08 0.77 35.35
C PRO A 98 -8.09 -0.28 34.86
N VAL A 99 -8.45 -1.55 35.04
CA VAL A 99 -7.63 -2.67 34.57
C VAL A 99 -7.63 -2.62 33.05
N LEU A 100 -6.59 -1.99 32.50
CA LEU A 100 -6.26 -2.04 31.09
C LEU A 100 -6.32 -3.50 30.66
N THR A 101 -7.04 -3.79 29.58
CA THR A 101 -7.06 -5.17 29.08
C THR A 101 -5.63 -5.56 28.68
N PRO A 102 -5.28 -6.86 28.68
CA PRO A 102 -3.98 -7.30 28.17
C PRO A 102 -3.72 -6.82 26.73
N GLU A 103 -4.76 -6.52 25.96
CA GLU A 103 -4.68 -5.91 24.64
C GLU A 103 -4.29 -4.42 24.72
N ASP A 104 -4.95 -3.62 25.56
CA ASP A 104 -4.62 -2.20 25.78
C ASP A 104 -3.17 -2.04 26.33
N ALA A 105 -2.75 -2.91 27.24
CA ALA A 105 -1.38 -2.91 27.80
C ALA A 105 -0.30 -3.29 26.77
N ASN A 106 -0.60 -4.22 25.86
CA ASN A 106 0.30 -4.55 24.74
C ASN A 106 0.33 -3.43 23.68
N ASN A 107 -0.78 -2.71 23.47
CA ASN A 107 -0.86 -1.61 22.51
C ASN A 107 0.08 -0.45 22.85
N ALA A 108 0.30 -0.15 24.13
CA ALA A 108 1.17 0.95 24.58
C ALA A 108 2.65 0.80 24.13
N ASN A 109 3.09 -0.41 23.79
CA ASN A 109 4.46 -0.71 23.33
C ASN A 109 4.58 -0.90 21.80
N ARG A 110 3.48 -0.75 21.05
CA ARG A 110 3.47 -0.94 19.58
C ARG A 110 3.95 0.31 18.85
N LYS A 111 5.21 0.29 18.43
CA LYS A 111 5.84 1.35 17.61
C LYS A 111 5.12 1.61 16.26
N ASP A 112 4.35 0.65 15.73
CA ASP A 112 3.56 0.82 14.50
C ASP A 112 2.20 1.53 14.74
N ARG A 113 1.96 2.05 15.95
CA ARG A 113 0.71 2.71 16.35
C ARG A 113 0.95 4.09 16.94
N LEU A 114 -0.05 4.96 16.79
CA LEU A 114 -0.06 6.30 17.38
C LEU A 114 -0.01 6.17 18.92
N THR A 115 0.89 6.89 19.56
CA THR A 115 0.90 7.01 21.02
C THR A 115 -0.30 7.86 21.44
N CYS A 116 -1.11 7.37 22.36
CA CYS A 116 -2.29 8.08 22.84
C CYS A 116 -2.59 7.68 24.30
N THR A 117 -2.55 8.64 25.22
CA THR A 117 -2.64 8.39 26.67
C THR A 117 -3.46 9.47 27.39
N TYR A 118 -4.16 9.11 28.46
CA TYR A 118 -4.84 10.02 29.39
C TYR A 118 -4.22 9.92 30.79
N ARG A 119 -4.15 11.04 31.52
CA ARG A 119 -3.73 11.12 32.93
C ARG A 119 -4.54 12.16 33.69
N THR A 120 -5.17 11.78 34.81
CA THR A 120 -5.82 12.74 35.73
C THR A 120 -4.80 13.74 36.31
N VAL A 121 -5.20 15.01 36.42
CA VAL A 121 -4.41 16.11 37.02
C VAL A 121 -5.03 16.53 38.34
N SER A 122 -6.35 16.66 38.39
CA SER A 122 -7.13 16.95 39.59
C SER A 122 -8.58 16.47 39.39
N GLU A 123 -9.29 16.25 40.48
CA GLU A 123 -10.70 15.84 40.45
C GLU A 123 -11.43 16.17 41.76
N ASP A 124 -12.75 16.16 41.68
CA ASP A 124 -13.67 16.21 42.81
C ASP A 124 -14.78 15.15 42.62
N GLU A 125 -15.82 15.15 43.47
CA GLU A 125 -16.94 14.20 43.38
C GLU A 125 -17.68 14.23 42.03
N ASN A 126 -17.73 15.39 41.37
CA ASN A 126 -18.56 15.69 40.21
C ASN A 126 -17.74 16.04 38.95
N SER A 127 -16.45 16.37 39.07
CA SER A 127 -15.62 16.83 37.96
C SER A 127 -14.20 16.25 37.93
N PHE A 128 -13.54 16.37 36.78
CA PHE A 128 -12.11 16.10 36.62
C PHE A 128 -11.45 17.11 35.68
N GLU A 129 -10.16 17.38 35.89
CA GLU A 129 -9.21 17.83 34.88
C GLU A 129 -8.18 16.71 34.65
N GLY A 130 -7.92 16.40 33.39
CA GLY A 130 -6.86 15.49 32.98
C GLY A 130 -6.08 16.02 31.79
N ILE A 131 -4.97 15.37 31.48
CA ILE A 131 -4.15 15.62 30.30
C ILE A 131 -4.30 14.43 29.35
N ILE A 132 -4.53 14.73 28.07
CA ILE A 132 -4.39 13.79 26.97
C ILE A 132 -3.10 14.15 26.21
N THR A 133 -2.29 13.14 25.89
CA THR A 133 -1.12 13.25 25.02
C THR A 133 -1.29 12.31 23.83
N VAL A 134 -1.10 12.83 22.61
CA VAL A 134 -1.29 12.13 21.33
C VAL A 134 -0.12 12.43 20.38
N GLY A 135 0.39 11.42 19.68
CA GLY A 135 1.31 11.63 18.57
C GLY A 135 2.25 10.46 18.28
N ASN A 136 3.43 10.74 17.73
CA ASN A 136 4.43 9.75 17.37
C ASN A 136 5.60 9.74 18.37
N ALA A 137 5.66 8.72 19.23
CA ALA A 137 6.77 8.56 20.17
C ALA A 137 8.03 7.91 19.56
N ASN A 138 8.00 7.48 18.29
CA ASN A 138 9.19 6.94 17.62
C ASN A 138 10.21 8.06 17.39
N LYS A 139 11.48 7.79 17.68
CA LYS A 139 12.60 8.73 17.47
C LYS A 139 13.42 8.44 16.20
N GLU A 140 13.19 7.26 15.63
CA GLU A 140 13.90 6.66 14.51
C GLU A 140 12.85 6.02 13.59
N TYR A 141 13.24 5.66 12.37
CA TYR A 141 12.34 4.99 11.44
C TYR A 141 11.79 3.67 12.01
N VAL A 142 10.51 3.39 11.74
CA VAL A 142 9.81 2.14 12.03
C VAL A 142 8.81 1.90 10.91
N TRP A 143 8.77 0.68 10.37
CA TRP A 143 7.79 0.28 9.36
C TRP A 143 6.35 0.65 9.76
N ASN A 144 5.67 1.39 8.87
CA ASN A 144 4.30 1.89 9.05
C ASN A 144 4.14 2.81 10.29
N GLY A 145 5.23 3.23 10.93
CA GLY A 145 5.29 4.08 12.14
C GLY A 145 6.13 5.36 11.99
N TYR A 146 6.65 5.63 10.79
CA TYR A 146 7.50 6.78 10.49
C TYR A 146 6.74 8.12 10.57
N ILE A 147 5.54 8.17 10.01
CA ILE A 147 4.63 9.32 10.06
C ILE A 147 3.23 8.77 10.33
N PHE A 148 2.48 9.41 11.23
CA PHE A 148 1.07 9.10 11.43
C PHE A 148 0.20 10.27 10.94
N THR A 149 -0.69 9.99 10.00
CA THR A 149 -1.71 10.94 9.54
C THR A 149 -3.09 10.50 10.07
N ILE A 150 -3.78 11.35 10.83
CA ILE A 150 -5.09 11.08 11.41
C ILE A 150 -6.12 12.16 11.08
N TYR A 151 -7.41 11.84 11.19
CA TYR A 151 -8.49 12.82 11.30
C TYR A 151 -8.64 13.28 12.76
N SER A 152 -8.70 12.31 13.67
CA SER A 152 -9.10 12.48 15.07
C SER A 152 -8.61 11.31 15.94
N VAL A 153 -8.80 11.42 17.26
CA VAL A 153 -8.82 10.24 18.14
C VAL A 153 -10.16 10.16 18.87
N ASP A 154 -10.68 8.95 19.03
CA ASP A 154 -11.83 8.67 19.87
C ASP A 154 -11.38 8.10 21.22
N PHE A 155 -12.14 8.39 22.27
CA PHE A 155 -12.02 7.79 23.60
C PHE A 155 -13.41 7.36 24.07
N LEU A 156 -13.47 6.28 24.84
CA LEU A 156 -14.65 5.95 25.63
C LEU A 156 -14.68 6.81 26.89
N THR A 157 -15.73 7.61 27.06
CA THR A 157 -16.15 8.19 28.34
C THR A 157 -17.62 8.59 28.33
N THR A 158 -18.35 8.17 29.36
CA THR A 158 -19.75 8.54 29.60
C THR A 158 -19.91 9.95 30.20
N SER A 159 -18.80 10.62 30.54
CA SER A 159 -18.76 11.99 31.08
C SER A 159 -18.97 13.07 30.01
N THR A 160 -19.60 14.18 30.39
CA THR A 160 -19.69 15.36 29.52
C THR A 160 -18.38 16.13 29.57
N ILE A 161 -17.61 16.12 28.48
CA ILE A 161 -16.45 17.01 28.31
C ILE A 161 -16.94 18.46 28.19
N THR A 162 -16.26 19.40 28.86
CA THR A 162 -16.63 20.82 28.92
C THR A 162 -15.51 21.75 28.43
N GLU A 163 -14.26 21.29 28.42
CA GLU A 163 -13.10 22.04 27.90
C GLU A 163 -12.05 21.07 27.34
N SER A 164 -11.37 21.45 26.25
CA SER A 164 -10.28 20.71 25.62
C SER A 164 -9.29 21.66 24.94
N LYS A 165 -8.11 21.91 25.55
CA LYS A 165 -7.15 22.93 25.10
C LYS A 165 -5.68 22.54 25.33
N THR A 166 -4.78 22.91 24.42
CA THR A 166 -3.33 22.87 24.68
C THR A 166 -2.94 23.90 25.75
N ASP A 167 -1.73 23.78 26.32
CA ASP A 167 -1.19 24.79 27.23
C ASP A 167 -0.98 26.15 26.52
N ASP A 168 -0.82 26.17 25.19
CA ASP A 168 -0.84 27.38 24.33
C ASP A 168 -2.26 27.92 24.04
N PHE A 169 -3.28 27.46 24.78
CA PHE A 169 -4.69 27.81 24.65
C PHE A 169 -5.38 27.48 23.31
N ILE A 170 -4.77 26.63 22.48
CA ILE A 170 -5.40 26.15 21.24
C ILE A 170 -6.51 25.16 21.62
N THR A 171 -7.76 25.50 21.32
CA THR A 171 -8.90 24.59 21.51
C THR A 171 -8.80 23.42 20.54
N ILE A 172 -8.72 22.21 21.09
CA ILE A 172 -8.94 20.97 20.34
C ILE A 172 -10.45 20.77 20.27
N ASN A 173 -11.03 20.68 19.08
CA ASN A 173 -12.47 20.47 18.93
C ASN A 173 -12.85 19.07 19.42
N HIS A 174 -14.00 18.94 20.07
CA HIS A 174 -14.51 17.64 20.50
C HIS A 174 -15.98 17.45 20.14
N LYS A 175 -16.38 16.20 19.90
CA LYS A 175 -17.75 15.85 19.51
C LYS A 175 -18.18 14.53 20.16
N ARG A 176 -19.40 14.51 20.70
CA ARG A 176 -20.09 13.29 21.15
C ARG A 176 -20.52 12.48 19.92
N ILE A 177 -20.09 11.22 19.82
CA ILE A 177 -20.40 10.33 18.68
C ILE A 177 -21.61 9.45 19.03
N ASP A 178 -21.55 8.79 20.17
CA ASP A 178 -22.60 7.97 20.79
C ASP A 178 -22.57 8.15 22.32
N ASP A 179 -23.43 7.47 23.08
CA ASP A 179 -23.53 7.65 24.54
C ASP A 179 -22.21 7.37 25.32
N GLU A 180 -21.30 6.57 24.78
CA GLU A 180 -20.02 6.23 25.40
C GLU A 180 -18.81 6.88 24.70
N THR A 181 -18.87 7.21 23.41
CA THR A 181 -17.70 7.70 22.64
C THR A 181 -17.63 9.24 22.52
N ILE A 182 -16.46 9.81 22.83
CA ILE A 182 -16.08 11.19 22.52
C ILE A 182 -14.94 11.22 21.49
N ARG A 183 -15.08 12.05 20.46
CA ARG A 183 -14.07 12.34 19.44
C ARG A 183 -13.32 13.63 19.76
N PHE A 184 -12.02 13.66 19.52
CA PHE A 184 -11.17 14.87 19.51
C PHE A 184 -10.56 15.07 18.11
N ASP A 185 -10.94 16.15 17.44
CA ASP A 185 -10.55 16.47 16.06
C ASP A 185 -9.34 17.42 16.02
N PHE A 186 -8.24 17.00 15.38
CA PHE A 186 -6.98 17.77 15.35
C PHE A 186 -6.90 18.81 14.22
N GLY A 187 -7.79 18.71 13.22
CA GLY A 187 -7.86 19.69 12.12
C GLY A 187 -6.55 19.79 11.35
N TRP A 188 -5.83 20.90 11.49
CA TRP A 188 -4.51 21.08 10.87
C TRP A 188 -3.41 20.27 11.59
N MET A 189 -3.49 20.09 12.90
CA MET A 189 -2.47 19.46 13.78
C MET A 189 -2.46 17.92 13.72
N SER A 190 -2.76 17.31 12.56
CA SER A 190 -3.13 15.89 12.46
C SER A 190 -2.16 15.00 11.67
N VAL A 191 -0.96 15.52 11.40
CA VAL A 191 0.21 14.77 10.90
C VAL A 191 1.25 14.79 12.01
N PHE A 192 1.85 13.64 12.30
CA PHE A 192 2.86 13.49 13.35
C PHE A 192 4.10 12.77 12.78
N HIS A 193 5.16 13.53 12.54
CA HIS A 193 6.50 13.01 12.26
C HIS A 193 7.16 12.45 13.53
N LEU A 194 8.33 11.84 13.39
CA LEU A 194 9.08 11.26 14.50
C LEU A 194 9.26 12.24 15.68
N ASN A 195 8.97 11.77 16.90
CA ASN A 195 9.06 12.49 18.17
C ASN A 195 8.13 13.74 18.27
N GLU A 196 7.09 13.86 17.43
CA GLU A 196 6.06 14.90 17.55
C GLU A 196 4.89 14.43 18.43
N LEU A 197 4.59 15.19 19.50
CA LEU A 197 3.50 14.92 20.44
C LEU A 197 2.71 16.20 20.71
N ILE A 198 1.38 16.12 20.66
CA ILE A 198 0.45 17.14 21.14
C ILE A 198 -0.01 16.74 22.53
N THR A 199 -0.02 17.70 23.45
CA THR A 199 -0.54 17.53 24.81
C THR A 199 -1.61 18.59 25.08
N PHE A 200 -2.77 18.16 25.56
CA PHE A 200 -3.90 19.05 25.86
C PHE A 200 -4.64 18.65 27.13
N ARG A 201 -5.12 19.65 27.86
CA ARG A 201 -5.96 19.49 29.04
C ARG A 201 -7.39 19.25 28.59
N VAL A 202 -8.06 18.32 29.25
CA VAL A 202 -9.50 18.06 29.14
C VAL A 202 -10.16 18.21 30.50
N LYS A 203 -11.33 18.84 30.53
CA LYS A 203 -12.20 18.87 31.72
C LYS A 203 -13.52 18.21 31.40
N GLY A 204 -14.07 17.50 32.38
CA GLY A 204 -15.38 16.86 32.24
C GLY A 204 -16.18 16.82 33.53
N GLN A 205 -17.49 16.67 33.38
CA GLN A 205 -18.43 16.38 34.46
C GLN A 205 -18.65 14.87 34.52
N LYS A 206 -18.34 14.27 35.67
CA LYS A 206 -18.37 12.82 35.92
C LYS A 206 -19.78 12.27 35.73
N LYS A 207 -19.93 11.25 34.88
CA LYS A 207 -21.19 10.54 34.65
C LYS A 207 -20.90 9.10 34.20
N GLY A 208 -21.76 8.16 34.63
CA GLY A 208 -21.80 6.79 34.11
C GLY A 208 -20.64 5.91 34.57
N LEU A 209 -20.45 4.77 33.88
CA LEU A 209 -19.48 3.74 34.24
C LEU A 209 -18.05 4.05 33.77
N PHE A 210 -17.89 4.95 32.79
CA PHE A 210 -16.60 5.34 32.23
C PHE A 210 -16.38 6.85 32.45
N PRO A 211 -16.19 7.32 33.70
CA PRO A 211 -16.15 8.75 34.00
C PRO A 211 -14.90 9.47 33.47
N TYR A 212 -13.85 8.76 33.04
CA TYR A 212 -12.64 9.31 32.44
C TYR A 212 -12.46 8.83 30.99
N PRO A 213 -11.75 9.57 30.13
CA PRO A 213 -11.32 9.09 28.81
C PRO A 213 -10.44 7.83 28.91
N VAL A 214 -10.94 6.71 28.41
CA VAL A 214 -10.22 5.42 28.32
C VAL A 214 -10.27 4.86 26.89
N ARG A 215 -9.43 3.86 26.61
CA ARG A 215 -9.34 3.13 25.33
C ARG A 215 -9.28 4.06 24.10
N CYS A 216 -8.13 4.70 23.88
CA CYS A 216 -7.95 5.59 22.75
C CYS A 216 -7.93 4.83 21.41
N MET A 217 -8.70 5.31 20.45
CA MET A 217 -8.89 4.73 19.12
C MET A 217 -8.54 5.80 18.06
N PRO A 218 -7.35 5.73 17.43
CA PRO A 218 -6.93 6.73 16.45
C PRO A 218 -7.59 6.51 15.08
N ASN A 219 -8.36 7.50 14.62
CA ASN A 219 -8.96 7.51 13.29
C ASN A 219 -7.92 8.00 12.28
N TYR A 220 -7.15 7.08 11.70
CA TYR A 220 -6.19 7.38 10.63
C TYR A 220 -6.86 8.00 9.40
N VAL A 221 -6.12 8.78 8.60
CA VAL A 221 -6.56 9.17 7.26
C VAL A 221 -6.34 7.99 6.32
N ARG A 222 -7.22 7.00 6.46
CA ARG A 222 -7.33 5.77 5.66
C ARG A 222 -8.74 5.22 5.91
N GLY A 223 -9.39 4.67 4.88
CA GLY A 223 -10.62 3.90 5.09
C GLY A 223 -10.31 2.47 5.54
N ASP A 224 -11.36 1.68 5.80
CA ASP A 224 -11.25 0.25 6.15
C ASP A 224 -10.98 -0.61 4.90
N VAL A 225 -9.84 -0.36 4.26
CA VAL A 225 -9.46 -0.91 2.94
C VAL A 225 -9.35 -2.43 3.00
N VAL A 226 -10.29 -3.12 2.35
CA VAL A 226 -10.27 -4.58 2.27
C VAL A 226 -9.12 -5.05 1.37
N TYR A 227 -8.15 -5.75 1.95
CA TYR A 227 -7.20 -6.59 1.24
C TYR A 227 -7.50 -8.05 1.59
N PRO A 228 -7.98 -8.88 0.65
CA PRO A 228 -8.38 -10.26 0.92
C PRO A 228 -7.22 -11.12 1.44
N GLU A 229 -7.49 -11.94 2.46
CA GLU A 229 -6.53 -12.95 2.95
C GLU A 229 -6.51 -14.16 2.02
N TYR A 230 -5.34 -14.50 1.49
CA TYR A 230 -5.12 -15.72 0.71
C TYR A 230 -4.61 -16.86 1.61
N GLN A 231 -4.69 -18.11 1.11
CA GLN A 231 -4.17 -19.27 1.81
C GLN A 231 -2.68 -19.10 2.15
N ASP A 232 -2.37 -19.02 3.44
CA ASP A 232 -1.01 -18.95 3.95
C ASP A 232 -0.25 -20.28 3.75
N LEU A 233 1.06 -20.31 3.99
CA LEU A 233 1.85 -21.54 4.06
C LEU A 233 1.29 -22.53 5.11
N PRO A 234 1.57 -23.85 4.97
CA PRO A 234 1.27 -24.83 6.00
C PRO A 234 1.75 -24.40 7.39
N ARG A 235 0.94 -24.69 8.43
CA ARG A 235 1.26 -24.32 9.84
C ARG A 235 2.53 -24.96 10.40
N SER A 236 3.16 -25.88 9.67
CA SER A 236 4.49 -26.43 10.00
C SER A 236 5.64 -25.63 9.40
N PHE A 237 5.38 -24.56 8.63
CA PHE A 237 6.37 -23.55 8.29
C PHE A 237 6.64 -22.61 9.47
N TRP A 238 7.91 -22.23 9.63
CA TRP A 238 8.31 -21.03 10.36
C TRP A 238 9.64 -20.54 9.79
N LYS A 239 9.96 -19.25 9.95
CA LYS A 239 11.21 -18.71 9.39
C LYS A 239 12.47 -19.24 10.10
N ASN A 240 13.57 -19.37 9.37
CA ASN A 240 14.85 -19.95 9.81
C ASN A 240 14.71 -21.43 10.22
N LYS A 241 13.88 -22.20 9.50
CA LYS A 241 13.61 -23.61 9.83
C LYS A 241 14.75 -24.51 9.36
N THR A 242 15.52 -25.03 10.31
CA THR A 242 16.71 -25.89 10.11
C THR A 242 16.49 -27.19 9.32
N THR A 243 15.24 -27.60 9.07
CA THR A 243 14.90 -28.75 8.24
C THR A 243 13.53 -28.50 7.60
N LEU A 244 13.54 -27.83 6.45
CA LEU A 244 12.38 -27.56 5.62
C LEU A 244 12.01 -28.82 4.80
N SER A 245 10.73 -28.99 4.46
CA SER A 245 10.23 -30.13 3.69
C SER A 245 8.97 -29.75 2.89
N GLN A 246 8.61 -30.52 1.85
CA GLN A 246 7.51 -30.17 0.93
C GLN A 246 6.18 -29.88 1.65
N LYS A 247 5.84 -30.66 2.68
CA LYS A 247 4.64 -30.46 3.55
C LYS A 247 4.62 -29.16 4.36
N ASP A 248 5.74 -28.43 4.40
CA ASP A 248 5.87 -27.12 5.04
C ASP A 248 5.67 -25.98 4.02
N LEU A 249 5.54 -26.31 2.73
CA LEU A 249 5.36 -25.36 1.63
C LEU A 249 4.02 -25.58 0.91
N ILE A 250 3.57 -26.84 0.85
CA ILE A 250 2.37 -27.30 0.13
C ILE A 250 1.42 -27.98 1.13
N HIS A 251 0.14 -27.58 1.13
CA HIS A 251 -0.91 -28.22 1.97
C HIS A 251 -1.40 -29.55 1.38
N ASP A 252 -1.65 -29.55 0.06
CA ASP A 252 -2.12 -30.68 -0.73
C ASP A 252 -1.39 -30.65 -2.08
N VAL A 253 -0.69 -31.73 -2.44
CA VAL A 253 0.16 -31.79 -3.63
C VAL A 253 -0.66 -31.94 -4.92
N ASP A 254 -1.80 -32.65 -4.84
CA ASP A 254 -2.64 -32.93 -6.01
C ASP A 254 -3.48 -31.68 -6.38
N ASP A 255 -3.94 -30.92 -5.38
CA ASP A 255 -4.56 -29.61 -5.60
C ASP A 255 -3.53 -28.58 -6.12
N TYR A 256 -2.35 -28.51 -5.50
CA TYR A 256 -1.32 -27.51 -5.83
C TYR A 256 -0.87 -27.58 -7.29
N TYR A 257 -0.55 -28.77 -7.81
CA TYR A 257 -0.13 -28.98 -9.20
C TYR A 257 -1.29 -29.29 -10.16
N ARG A 258 -2.55 -29.09 -9.74
CA ARG A 258 -3.73 -29.30 -10.59
C ARG A 258 -3.66 -28.42 -11.84
N GLN A 259 -3.82 -29.06 -13.01
CA GLN A 259 -3.71 -28.37 -14.30
C GLN A 259 -4.98 -27.62 -14.69
N GLU A 260 -6.18 -28.10 -14.30
CA GLU A 260 -7.45 -27.44 -14.63
C GLU A 260 -7.54 -26.02 -14.04
N VAL A 261 -7.99 -25.09 -14.88
CA VAL A 261 -8.15 -23.67 -14.56
C VAL A 261 -9.64 -23.36 -14.52
N THR A 262 -10.07 -22.64 -13.49
CA THR A 262 -11.44 -22.10 -13.42
C THR A 262 -11.43 -20.65 -13.92
N PRO A 263 -12.35 -20.26 -14.83
CA PRO A 263 -12.52 -18.85 -15.22
C PRO A 263 -12.83 -17.95 -14.03
N THR A 264 -12.57 -16.65 -14.17
CA THR A 264 -12.92 -15.66 -13.15
C THR A 264 -13.69 -14.45 -13.69
N THR A 265 -14.32 -13.70 -12.80
CA THR A 265 -14.90 -12.37 -13.07
C THR A 265 -14.31 -11.30 -12.16
N GLU A 266 -13.23 -11.61 -11.45
CA GLU A 266 -12.49 -10.66 -10.60
C GLU A 266 -11.89 -9.53 -11.45
N GLY A 267 -12.12 -8.29 -11.03
CA GLY A 267 -11.82 -7.10 -11.82
C GLY A 267 -10.35 -6.70 -11.73
N ILE A 268 -10.07 -5.63 -10.98
CA ILE A 268 -8.72 -5.09 -10.76
C ILE A 268 -8.04 -5.72 -9.53
N PHE A 269 -8.80 -6.00 -8.46
CA PHE A 269 -8.37 -6.83 -7.34
C PHE A 269 -9.03 -8.21 -7.42
N VAL A 270 -8.46 -9.19 -6.72
CA VAL A 270 -8.95 -10.57 -6.65
C VAL A 270 -9.43 -10.87 -5.24
N TYR A 271 -10.73 -10.75 -5.01
CA TYR A 271 -11.37 -11.09 -3.75
C TYR A 271 -11.49 -12.61 -3.57
N HIS A 272 -11.77 -13.34 -4.65
CA HIS A 272 -11.90 -14.80 -4.68
C HIS A 272 -10.88 -15.40 -5.66
N PRO A 273 -9.67 -15.80 -5.21
CA PRO A 273 -8.66 -16.36 -6.09
C PRO A 273 -9.08 -17.74 -6.61
N THR A 274 -8.98 -17.96 -7.93
CA THR A 274 -9.35 -19.25 -8.57
C THR A 274 -8.39 -20.39 -8.23
N HIS A 275 -7.25 -20.09 -7.62
CA HIS A 275 -6.38 -21.06 -6.98
C HIS A 275 -5.76 -20.46 -5.71
N PRO A 276 -5.65 -21.21 -4.60
CA PRO A 276 -4.94 -20.72 -3.41
C PRO A 276 -3.45 -20.44 -3.67
N THR A 277 -2.81 -21.18 -4.59
CA THR A 277 -1.34 -21.18 -4.79
C THR A 277 -0.85 -20.87 -6.20
N GLN A 278 -1.72 -20.84 -7.22
CA GLN A 278 -1.29 -20.62 -8.61
C GLN A 278 -1.51 -19.18 -9.11
N ILE A 279 -0.73 -18.77 -10.11
CA ILE A 279 -0.91 -17.52 -10.86
C ILE A 279 -1.49 -17.84 -12.25
N ASN A 280 -2.72 -17.44 -12.50
CA ASN A 280 -3.42 -17.71 -13.77
C ASN A 280 -3.46 -16.46 -14.66
N ILE A 281 -2.39 -16.22 -15.44
CA ILE A 281 -2.39 -15.21 -16.51
C ILE A 281 -2.90 -15.86 -17.81
N GLY A 282 -4.06 -15.44 -18.29
CA GLY A 282 -4.71 -16.00 -19.49
C GLY A 282 -4.24 -15.36 -20.79
N LEU A 283 -3.76 -16.16 -21.73
CA LEU A 283 -3.25 -15.72 -23.02
C LEU A 283 -4.07 -16.36 -24.16
N PRO A 284 -5.27 -15.86 -24.49
CA PRO A 284 -6.14 -16.50 -25.48
C PRO A 284 -5.48 -16.66 -26.87
N ASP A 285 -5.70 -17.82 -27.48
CA ASP A 285 -5.27 -18.16 -28.86
C ASP A 285 -6.36 -17.84 -29.91
N GLU A 286 -7.59 -17.55 -29.47
CA GLU A 286 -8.66 -16.97 -30.29
C GLU A 286 -8.61 -15.43 -30.21
N HIS A 287 -9.04 -14.74 -31.26
CA HIS A 287 -9.20 -13.28 -31.22
C HIS A 287 -10.14 -12.86 -30.09
N MET A 288 -9.75 -11.82 -29.34
CA MET A 288 -10.51 -11.29 -28.21
C MET A 288 -11.88 -10.76 -28.65
N LYS A 289 -12.89 -10.97 -27.80
CA LYS A 289 -14.29 -10.58 -28.04
C LYS A 289 -14.72 -9.46 -27.10
N ASP A 290 -15.67 -8.63 -27.50
CA ASP A 290 -16.22 -7.54 -26.70
C ASP A 290 -17.22 -8.06 -25.63
N LEU A 291 -16.72 -8.92 -24.74
CA LEU A 291 -17.49 -9.69 -23.74
C LEU A 291 -18.34 -8.81 -22.80
N LEU A 292 -18.01 -7.52 -22.68
CA LEU A 292 -18.67 -6.53 -21.82
C LEU A 292 -19.43 -5.45 -22.61
N GLY A 293 -19.47 -5.59 -23.94
CA GLY A 293 -20.06 -4.65 -24.88
C GLY A 293 -21.56 -4.81 -25.10
N THR A 294 -22.01 -4.43 -26.29
CA THR A 294 -23.41 -4.66 -26.74
C THR A 294 -23.59 -5.95 -27.53
N ASP A 295 -22.50 -6.55 -28.02
CA ASP A 295 -22.49 -7.87 -28.65
C ASP A 295 -21.24 -8.64 -28.19
N PRO A 296 -21.36 -9.63 -27.29
CA PRO A 296 -20.22 -10.40 -26.78
C PRO A 296 -19.58 -11.33 -27.81
N ASN A 297 -20.04 -11.31 -29.07
CA ASN A 297 -19.44 -12.03 -30.19
C ASN A 297 -18.66 -11.10 -31.15
N ALA A 298 -18.78 -9.78 -30.99
CA ALA A 298 -18.02 -8.82 -31.78
C ALA A 298 -16.53 -8.86 -31.39
N PRO A 299 -15.58 -8.61 -32.31
CA PRO A 299 -14.16 -8.56 -31.99
C PRO A 299 -13.84 -7.32 -31.13
N LEU A 300 -13.07 -7.51 -30.07
CA LEU A 300 -12.58 -6.40 -29.25
C LEU A 300 -11.56 -5.58 -30.04
N THR A 301 -11.83 -4.29 -30.20
CA THR A 301 -10.90 -3.37 -30.89
C THR A 301 -10.00 -2.68 -29.87
N VAL A 302 -8.71 -2.98 -29.85
CA VAL A 302 -7.71 -2.39 -28.95
C VAL A 302 -6.72 -1.56 -29.76
N ASN A 303 -6.61 -0.26 -29.45
CA ASN A 303 -5.72 0.68 -30.16
C ASN A 303 -5.87 0.66 -31.71
N GLY A 304 -7.05 0.29 -32.22
CA GLY A 304 -7.36 0.19 -33.65
C GLY A 304 -7.21 -1.20 -34.28
N TYR A 305 -6.73 -2.20 -33.53
CA TYR A 305 -6.52 -3.58 -33.97
C TYR A 305 -7.57 -4.53 -33.38
N THR A 306 -7.95 -5.56 -34.12
CA THR A 306 -8.96 -6.58 -33.71
C THR A 306 -8.40 -7.99 -33.59
N ASP A 307 -7.11 -8.13 -33.89
CA ASP A 307 -6.39 -9.36 -34.17
C ASP A 307 -5.14 -9.54 -33.29
N LEU A 308 -5.00 -8.71 -32.25
CA LEU A 308 -3.86 -8.75 -31.33
C LEU A 308 -3.74 -10.11 -30.63
N GLN A 309 -2.51 -10.62 -30.58
CA GLN A 309 -2.14 -11.74 -29.72
C GLN A 309 -1.62 -11.22 -28.39
N LEU A 310 -2.18 -11.70 -27.28
CA LEU A 310 -1.61 -11.43 -25.95
C LEU A 310 -0.40 -12.33 -25.68
N PHE A 311 0.62 -11.78 -25.06
CA PHE A 311 1.81 -12.48 -24.59
C PHE A 311 2.42 -11.77 -23.36
N VAL A 312 3.41 -12.40 -22.72
CA VAL A 312 4.21 -11.82 -21.64
C VAL A 312 5.66 -11.74 -22.11
N PRO A 313 6.24 -10.55 -22.36
CA PRO A 313 7.56 -10.40 -22.98
C PRO A 313 8.75 -10.79 -22.11
N SER A 314 8.57 -10.93 -20.79
CA SER A 314 9.68 -11.04 -19.84
C SER A 314 9.32 -11.91 -18.63
N ARG A 315 10.26 -12.75 -18.18
CA ARG A 315 10.13 -13.52 -16.93
C ARG A 315 10.21 -12.61 -15.71
N MET A 316 11.02 -11.54 -15.77
CA MET A 316 11.06 -10.47 -14.75
C MET A 316 9.73 -9.72 -14.63
N LEU A 317 9.08 -9.40 -15.76
CA LEU A 317 7.72 -8.80 -15.80
C LEU A 317 6.71 -9.72 -15.12
N ALA A 318 6.72 -11.02 -15.46
CA ALA A 318 5.84 -12.00 -14.84
C ALA A 318 6.01 -12.05 -13.32
N MET A 319 7.26 -12.09 -12.83
CA MET A 319 7.55 -12.06 -11.40
C MET A 319 7.05 -10.78 -10.72
N GLY A 320 7.18 -9.61 -11.37
CA GLY A 320 6.55 -8.35 -10.92
C GLY A 320 5.02 -8.42 -10.83
N ILE A 321 4.34 -9.04 -11.81
CA ILE A 321 2.88 -9.27 -11.78
C ILE A 321 2.50 -10.22 -10.63
N GLY A 322 3.25 -11.30 -10.44
CA GLY A 322 3.02 -12.27 -9.35
C GLY A 322 3.23 -11.67 -7.97
N PHE A 323 4.19 -10.76 -7.84
CA PHE A 323 4.40 -9.96 -6.64
C PHE A 323 3.22 -9.03 -6.35
N SER A 324 2.77 -8.25 -7.35
CA SER A 324 1.62 -7.35 -7.19
C SER A 324 0.32 -8.09 -6.85
N TYR A 325 0.17 -9.34 -7.30
CA TYR A 325 -0.92 -10.23 -6.87
C TYR A 325 -0.76 -10.68 -5.39
N GLN A 326 0.42 -11.12 -4.95
CA GLN A 326 0.60 -11.55 -3.55
C GLN A 326 0.59 -10.38 -2.55
N TRP A 327 1.23 -9.25 -2.84
CA TRP A 327 1.29 -8.07 -1.96
C TRP A 327 -0.01 -7.28 -2.01
N PHE A 328 -0.35 -6.75 -3.18
CA PHE A 328 -1.41 -5.75 -3.33
C PHE A 328 -2.75 -6.33 -3.82
N LYS A 329 -2.82 -7.66 -4.04
CA LYS A 329 -4.05 -8.40 -4.39
C LYS A 329 -4.62 -8.08 -5.78
N PHE A 330 -3.81 -7.52 -6.68
CA PHE A 330 -4.24 -7.25 -8.07
C PHE A 330 -4.50 -8.52 -8.87
N ASN A 331 -5.47 -8.46 -9.79
CA ASN A 331 -5.64 -9.46 -10.84
C ASN A 331 -4.41 -9.46 -11.76
N PRO A 332 -3.71 -10.60 -11.95
CA PRO A 332 -2.60 -10.70 -12.91
C PRO A 332 -2.96 -10.25 -14.34
N ASN A 333 -4.21 -10.52 -14.77
CA ASN A 333 -4.70 -10.16 -16.09
C ASN A 333 -4.94 -8.65 -16.28
N TYR A 334 -5.06 -7.88 -15.19
CA TYR A 334 -5.17 -6.42 -15.29
C TYR A 334 -3.89 -5.78 -15.83
N PHE A 335 -2.70 -6.24 -15.41
CA PHE A 335 -1.44 -5.72 -15.95
C PHE A 335 -1.17 -6.15 -17.39
N LEU A 336 -1.60 -7.36 -17.77
CA LEU A 336 -1.62 -7.81 -19.17
C LEU A 336 -2.48 -6.85 -20.04
N ALA A 337 -3.64 -6.44 -19.53
CA ALA A 337 -4.54 -5.49 -20.20
C ALA A 337 -3.97 -4.06 -20.25
N LEU A 338 -3.52 -3.52 -19.11
CA LEU A 338 -2.95 -2.18 -18.99
C LEU A 338 -1.70 -2.01 -19.86
N GLY A 339 -0.74 -2.95 -19.76
CA GLY A 339 0.49 -2.91 -20.57
C GLY A 339 0.21 -3.01 -22.07
N THR A 340 -0.78 -3.82 -22.48
CA THR A 340 -1.25 -3.86 -23.87
C THR A 340 -1.86 -2.53 -24.32
N LYS A 341 -2.69 -1.90 -23.48
CA LYS A 341 -3.38 -0.66 -23.82
C LYS A 341 -2.44 0.55 -23.89
N GLU A 342 -1.55 0.71 -22.91
CA GLU A 342 -0.75 1.92 -22.75
C GLU A 342 0.45 1.96 -23.71
N ASN A 343 1.21 0.87 -23.81
CA ASN A 343 2.45 0.84 -24.61
C ASN A 343 2.66 -0.50 -25.36
N PHE A 344 1.58 -1.22 -25.70
CA PHE A 344 1.63 -2.54 -26.37
C PHE A 344 2.54 -3.59 -25.70
N CYS A 345 2.94 -3.40 -24.45
CA CYS A 345 3.90 -4.24 -23.72
C CYS A 345 3.54 -5.74 -23.82
N CYS A 346 2.28 -6.07 -23.58
CA CYS A 346 1.76 -7.45 -23.62
C CYS A 346 0.96 -7.78 -24.88
N GLY A 347 1.05 -6.96 -25.94
CA GLY A 347 0.23 -7.07 -27.16
C GLY A 347 1.06 -7.10 -28.45
N LEU A 348 0.92 -8.19 -29.21
CA LEU A 348 1.55 -8.40 -30.50
C LEU A 348 0.56 -8.19 -31.66
N ILE A 349 0.96 -7.42 -32.68
CA ILE A 349 0.20 -7.27 -33.93
C ILE A 349 0.69 -8.32 -34.94
N PRO A 350 -0.17 -9.07 -35.65
CA PRO A 350 0.27 -10.03 -36.68
C PRO A 350 1.11 -9.37 -37.78
N GLU A 351 2.15 -10.06 -38.27
CA GLU A 351 3.05 -9.51 -39.31
C GLU A 351 2.28 -9.18 -40.60
N GLU A 352 1.24 -9.95 -40.94
CA GLU A 352 0.36 -9.70 -42.08
C GLU A 352 -0.48 -8.41 -41.96
N THR A 353 -0.73 -7.95 -40.73
CA THR A 353 -1.53 -6.75 -40.43
C THR A 353 -0.65 -5.51 -40.34
N TRP A 354 0.54 -5.60 -39.72
CA TRP A 354 1.47 -4.48 -39.62
C TRP A 354 2.94 -4.93 -39.49
N LYS A 355 3.85 -4.18 -40.15
CA LYS A 355 5.31 -4.46 -40.19
C LYS A 355 6.12 -3.19 -39.93
N GLY A 356 6.23 -2.76 -38.66
CA GLY A 356 6.94 -1.53 -38.32
C GLY A 356 7.52 -1.45 -36.90
N GLY A 357 7.44 -2.54 -36.13
CA GLY A 357 7.94 -2.63 -34.75
C GLY A 357 9.04 -3.68 -34.61
N VAL A 358 9.26 -4.16 -33.39
CA VAL A 358 10.22 -5.25 -33.13
C VAL A 358 9.65 -6.56 -33.69
N PRO A 359 10.38 -7.30 -34.56
CA PRO A 359 9.92 -8.58 -35.07
C PRO A 359 10.02 -9.65 -33.97
N ILE A 360 8.91 -10.29 -33.65
CA ILE A 360 8.80 -11.34 -32.64
C ILE A 360 8.24 -12.61 -33.28
N THR A 361 8.90 -13.75 -33.09
CA THR A 361 8.32 -15.07 -33.40
C THR A 361 7.75 -15.67 -32.12
N TYR A 362 6.45 -15.95 -32.10
CA TYR A 362 5.72 -16.50 -30.95
C TYR A 362 4.75 -17.58 -31.45
N LYS A 363 4.74 -18.75 -30.80
CA LYS A 363 3.95 -19.93 -31.22
C LYS A 363 4.03 -20.23 -32.72
N ASP A 364 5.25 -20.31 -33.25
CA ASP A 364 5.59 -20.56 -34.66
C ASP A 364 4.98 -19.58 -35.69
N LYS A 365 4.49 -18.42 -35.24
CA LYS A 365 4.00 -17.30 -36.06
C LYS A 365 4.87 -16.06 -35.86
N ASN A 366 4.90 -15.18 -36.86
CA ASN A 366 5.56 -13.89 -36.76
C ASN A 366 4.58 -12.78 -36.39
N TYR A 367 5.09 -11.82 -35.61
CA TYR A 367 4.39 -10.63 -35.14
C TYR A 367 5.31 -9.41 -35.18
N SER A 368 4.69 -8.23 -35.14
CA SER A 368 5.34 -6.93 -35.02
C SER A 368 4.91 -6.29 -33.69
N TRP A 369 5.84 -6.18 -32.74
CA TRP A 369 5.60 -5.61 -31.42
C TRP A 369 5.78 -4.09 -31.44
N TYR A 370 4.72 -3.33 -31.13
CA TYR A 370 4.69 -1.87 -31.30
C TYR A 370 5.44 -1.09 -30.20
N ILE A 371 5.84 -1.73 -29.10
CA ILE A 371 6.35 -1.08 -27.88
C ILE A 371 7.31 0.10 -28.15
N LEU A 372 7.01 1.24 -27.52
CA LEU A 372 7.86 2.43 -27.56
C LEU A 372 9.11 2.20 -26.70
N GLN A 373 10.13 1.65 -27.35
CA GLN A 373 11.45 1.39 -26.75
C GLN A 373 12.02 2.67 -26.12
N GLY A 374 12.54 2.58 -24.90
CA GLY A 374 13.12 3.73 -24.22
C GLY A 374 12.13 4.85 -23.86
N SER A 375 10.84 4.54 -23.69
CA SER A 375 9.92 5.46 -22.99
C SER A 375 10.32 5.56 -21.50
N ASN A 376 10.48 6.78 -20.98
CA ASN A 376 10.75 7.01 -19.55
C ASN A 376 9.59 6.51 -18.68
N ASP A 377 8.35 6.77 -19.10
CA ASP A 377 7.10 6.35 -18.43
C ASP A 377 6.82 4.83 -18.58
N GLY A 378 7.68 4.12 -19.32
CA GLY A 378 7.80 2.67 -19.26
C GLY A 378 6.70 1.85 -19.93
N PRO A 379 6.59 0.55 -19.60
CA PRO A 379 5.61 -0.36 -20.21
C PRO A 379 4.14 -0.03 -19.89
N PHE A 380 3.90 0.81 -18.88
CA PHE A 380 2.57 1.16 -18.33
C PHE A 380 2.24 2.66 -18.39
N GLN A 381 3.09 3.47 -19.03
CA GLN A 381 2.96 4.93 -19.17
C GLN A 381 2.60 5.63 -17.84
N GLN A 382 3.30 5.27 -16.76
CA GLN A 382 3.17 5.98 -15.49
C GLN A 382 3.94 7.31 -15.60
N GLU A 383 3.26 8.44 -15.60
CA GLU A 383 3.96 9.73 -15.71
C GLU A 383 4.75 10.09 -14.43
N THR A 384 5.91 10.75 -14.58
CA THR A 384 6.75 11.26 -13.47
C THR A 384 5.97 11.98 -12.34
N PRO A 385 4.98 12.86 -12.59
CA PRO A 385 4.23 13.53 -11.52
C PRO A 385 3.38 12.56 -10.68
N ASN A 386 2.84 11.49 -11.31
CA ASN A 386 2.11 10.45 -10.59
C ASN A 386 3.04 9.64 -9.69
N PHE A 387 4.26 9.33 -10.17
CA PHE A 387 5.29 8.67 -9.37
C PHE A 387 5.67 9.51 -8.14
N ILE A 388 5.89 10.82 -8.30
CA ILE A 388 6.27 11.73 -7.20
C ILE A 388 5.19 11.77 -6.10
N ASP A 389 3.91 11.90 -6.48
CA ASP A 389 2.79 11.86 -5.53
C ASP A 389 2.75 10.51 -4.78
N MET A 390 2.80 9.40 -5.52
CA MET A 390 2.77 8.05 -4.97
C MET A 390 3.93 7.78 -4.00
N SER A 391 5.17 8.15 -4.36
CA SER A 391 6.34 7.93 -3.51
C SER A 391 6.32 8.81 -2.26
N ALA A 392 5.73 10.02 -2.35
CA ALA A 392 5.52 10.88 -1.19
C ALA A 392 4.45 10.35 -0.22
N PHE A 393 3.43 9.64 -0.72
CA PHE A 393 2.38 9.03 0.12
C PHE A 393 2.83 7.73 0.80
N PHE A 394 3.79 7.00 0.22
CA PHE A 394 4.30 5.73 0.75
C PHE A 394 5.78 5.76 1.15
N PRO A 395 6.18 6.56 2.15
CA PRO A 395 7.58 6.71 2.55
C PRO A 395 8.18 5.45 3.21
N ASP A 396 7.37 4.45 3.56
CA ASP A 396 7.85 3.12 3.97
C ASP A 396 8.36 2.30 2.78
N TYR A 397 7.71 2.40 1.61
CA TYR A 397 8.17 1.73 0.40
C TYR A 397 9.30 2.50 -0.28
N PHE A 398 9.13 3.82 -0.47
CA PHE A 398 10.02 4.63 -1.29
C PHE A 398 11.02 5.45 -0.46
N PRO A 399 12.33 5.42 -0.79
CA PRO A 399 13.29 6.37 -0.23
C PRO A 399 13.02 7.79 -0.74
N LYS A 400 13.41 8.82 0.02
CA LYS A 400 13.31 10.23 -0.42
C LYS A 400 14.14 10.56 -1.68
N SER A 401 15.03 9.65 -2.08
CA SER A 401 15.86 9.73 -3.28
C SER A 401 15.33 8.92 -4.46
N ALA A 402 14.13 8.33 -4.38
CA ALA A 402 13.52 7.59 -5.47
C ALA A 402 13.32 8.51 -6.68
N GLN A 403 13.85 8.13 -7.84
CA GLN A 403 13.62 8.81 -9.12
C GLN A 403 12.74 7.93 -9.98
N HIS A 404 11.81 8.54 -10.71
CA HIS A 404 10.82 7.84 -11.54
C HIS A 404 11.47 6.81 -12.47
N ASP A 405 12.44 7.25 -13.28
CA ASP A 405 13.05 6.46 -14.34
C ASP A 405 13.77 5.20 -13.81
N ASP A 406 14.31 5.23 -12.57
CA ASP A 406 14.91 4.06 -11.93
C ASP A 406 13.89 2.91 -11.75
N TYR A 407 12.58 3.20 -11.79
CA TYR A 407 11.48 2.29 -11.47
C TYR A 407 10.64 1.93 -12.70
N THR A 408 10.62 2.78 -13.73
CA THR A 408 9.73 2.64 -14.90
C THR A 408 10.46 2.43 -16.23
N HIS A 409 11.68 2.94 -16.37
CA HIS A 409 12.37 3.03 -17.67
C HIS A 409 13.08 1.73 -18.07
N VAL A 410 12.41 0.91 -18.90
CA VAL A 410 13.04 -0.25 -19.55
C VAL A 410 13.87 0.23 -20.75
N THR A 411 15.20 0.24 -20.59
CA THR A 411 16.15 0.75 -21.60
C THR A 411 16.33 -0.20 -22.78
N ASP A 412 16.35 -1.51 -22.51
CA ASP A 412 16.36 -2.56 -23.54
C ASP A 412 15.16 -3.49 -23.31
N VAL A 413 14.24 -3.48 -24.26
CA VAL A 413 13.01 -4.31 -24.20
C VAL A 413 13.24 -5.75 -24.67
N GLN A 414 14.44 -6.11 -25.12
CA GLN A 414 14.83 -7.48 -25.50
C GLN A 414 15.59 -8.21 -24.37
N ASP A 415 16.10 -7.49 -23.38
CA ASP A 415 16.56 -8.10 -22.13
C ASP A 415 15.34 -8.48 -21.27
N GLU A 416 14.99 -9.77 -21.28
CA GLU A 416 13.87 -10.30 -20.49
C GLU A 416 14.11 -10.28 -18.97
N MET A 417 15.34 -10.00 -18.52
CA MET A 417 15.73 -9.93 -17.11
C MET A 417 16.07 -8.51 -16.64
N HIS A 418 15.91 -7.51 -17.51
CA HIS A 418 16.04 -6.07 -17.18
C HIS A 418 15.17 -5.72 -15.96
N PRO A 419 15.73 -5.22 -14.84
CA PRO A 419 15.01 -5.16 -13.57
C PRO A 419 13.77 -4.27 -13.61
N GLN A 420 13.76 -3.22 -14.45
CA GLN A 420 12.61 -2.34 -14.62
C GLN A 420 11.36 -3.04 -15.17
N TRP A 421 11.47 -4.25 -15.74
CA TRP A 421 10.30 -5.08 -16.02
C TRP A 421 9.51 -5.44 -14.75
N ALA A 422 10.19 -5.78 -13.65
CA ALA A 422 9.51 -6.04 -12.38
C ALA A 422 9.12 -4.73 -11.68
N THR A 423 10.04 -3.76 -11.60
CA THR A 423 9.81 -2.55 -10.80
C THR A 423 8.69 -1.67 -11.37
N SER A 424 8.51 -1.65 -12.71
CA SER A 424 7.45 -0.85 -13.35
C SER A 424 6.05 -1.38 -13.05
N VAL A 425 5.85 -2.70 -13.03
CA VAL A 425 4.58 -3.33 -12.59
C VAL A 425 4.26 -2.94 -11.15
N VAL A 426 5.27 -3.03 -10.26
CA VAL A 426 5.12 -2.74 -8.84
C VAL A 426 4.84 -1.25 -8.60
N SER A 427 5.44 -0.36 -9.39
CA SER A 427 5.20 1.08 -9.36
C SER A 427 3.79 1.44 -9.86
N SER A 428 3.36 0.93 -11.02
CA SER A 428 1.97 1.14 -11.51
C SER A 428 0.91 0.49 -10.62
N ALA A 429 1.23 -0.64 -9.98
CA ALA A 429 0.38 -1.26 -8.95
C ALA A 429 0.20 -0.31 -7.75
N LEU A 430 1.29 0.27 -7.24
CA LEU A 430 1.24 1.22 -6.13
C LEU A 430 0.49 2.51 -6.50
N SER A 431 0.56 2.96 -7.75
CA SER A 431 -0.26 4.08 -8.26
C SER A 431 -1.77 3.79 -8.23
N SER A 432 -2.18 2.59 -8.66
CA SER A 432 -3.58 2.16 -8.54
C SER A 432 -4.01 1.93 -7.07
N VAL A 433 -3.07 1.54 -6.19
CA VAL A 433 -3.31 1.49 -4.74
C VAL A 433 -3.52 2.88 -4.15
N VAL A 434 -2.75 3.91 -4.53
CA VAL A 434 -3.02 5.31 -4.11
C VAL A 434 -4.45 5.71 -4.43
N THR A 435 -4.90 5.44 -5.66
CA THR A 435 -6.27 5.74 -6.08
C THR A 435 -7.31 5.04 -5.19
N ARG A 436 -7.15 3.72 -4.97
CA ARG A 436 -8.05 2.93 -4.13
C ARG A 436 -8.09 3.43 -2.69
N GLU A 437 -6.92 3.55 -2.07
CA GLU A 437 -6.76 4.05 -0.70
C GLU A 437 -7.39 5.44 -0.52
N THR A 438 -7.26 6.33 -1.53
CA THR A 438 -7.86 7.67 -1.48
C THR A 438 -9.38 7.59 -1.47
N LEU A 439 -9.97 6.76 -2.34
CA LEU A 439 -11.43 6.60 -2.44
C LEU A 439 -12.01 5.94 -1.18
N TRP A 440 -11.33 4.95 -0.60
CA TRP A 440 -11.68 4.42 0.72
C TRP A 440 -11.60 5.48 1.82
N ALA A 441 -10.54 6.30 1.83
CA ALA A 441 -10.34 7.34 2.83
C ALA A 441 -11.34 8.52 2.70
N SER A 442 -11.78 8.86 1.49
CA SER A 442 -12.67 10.01 1.26
C SER A 442 -14.17 9.65 1.26
N GLN A 443 -14.53 8.47 0.75
CA GLN A 443 -15.95 8.05 0.63
C GLN A 443 -16.40 7.06 1.72
N GLY A 444 -15.45 6.36 2.38
CA GLY A 444 -15.75 5.37 3.42
C GLY A 444 -16.76 4.32 2.96
N ASP A 445 -17.86 4.20 3.72
CA ASP A 445 -18.99 3.31 3.44
C ASP A 445 -19.50 3.38 1.99
N ASN A 446 -19.49 4.55 1.35
CA ASN A 446 -19.94 4.68 -0.04
C ASN A 446 -19.02 3.93 -1.01
N TYR A 447 -17.71 3.86 -0.75
CA TYR A 447 -16.79 3.04 -1.55
C TYR A 447 -16.96 1.55 -1.21
N HIS A 448 -17.03 1.19 0.07
CA HIS A 448 -17.31 -0.19 0.50
C HIS A 448 -18.56 -0.75 -0.20
N ARG A 449 -19.66 0.01 -0.18
CA ARG A 449 -20.91 -0.38 -0.83
C ARG A 449 -20.77 -0.47 -2.35
N MET A 450 -20.02 0.44 -2.99
CA MET A 450 -19.73 0.30 -4.44
C MET A 450 -18.98 -1.00 -4.75
N VAL A 451 -17.96 -1.35 -3.96
CA VAL A 451 -17.18 -2.60 -4.17
C VAL A 451 -18.02 -3.86 -3.97
N PHE A 452 -18.91 -3.89 -2.96
CA PHE A 452 -19.58 -5.13 -2.52
C PHE A 452 -21.10 -5.22 -2.77
N GLU A 453 -21.78 -4.13 -3.16
CA GLU A 453 -23.23 -4.10 -3.42
C GLU A 453 -23.60 -3.73 -4.89
N ALA A 454 -22.65 -3.29 -5.71
CA ALA A 454 -22.95 -2.85 -7.08
C ALA A 454 -23.31 -4.01 -8.02
N LYS A 455 -24.23 -3.76 -8.96
CA LYS A 455 -24.66 -4.73 -9.98
C LYS A 455 -23.67 -4.94 -11.13
N ASP A 456 -22.75 -3.99 -11.34
CA ASP A 456 -21.64 -4.14 -12.27
C ASP A 456 -20.41 -4.71 -11.54
N PRO A 457 -20.03 -5.98 -11.76
CA PRO A 457 -18.85 -6.56 -11.12
C PRO A 457 -17.53 -5.93 -11.60
N TRP A 458 -17.57 -5.11 -12.66
CA TRP A 458 -16.42 -4.38 -13.18
C TRP A 458 -16.40 -2.91 -12.72
N ALA A 459 -17.23 -2.51 -11.75
CA ALA A 459 -17.30 -1.14 -11.25
C ALA A 459 -15.94 -0.66 -10.70
N GLU A 460 -15.33 -1.38 -9.76
CA GLU A 460 -14.04 -0.99 -9.16
C GLU A 460 -12.91 -0.92 -10.21
N LEU A 461 -12.86 -1.86 -11.16
CA LEU A 461 -11.93 -1.85 -12.29
C LEU A 461 -12.14 -0.60 -13.16
N SER A 462 -13.38 -0.33 -13.56
CA SER A 462 -13.72 0.81 -14.43
C SER A 462 -13.35 2.15 -13.80
N ILE A 463 -13.58 2.27 -12.49
CA ILE A 463 -13.27 3.46 -11.70
C ILE A 463 -11.76 3.64 -11.63
N ILE A 464 -11.01 2.68 -11.09
CA ILE A 464 -9.57 2.86 -10.87
C ILE A 464 -8.80 3.00 -12.19
N THR A 465 -9.20 2.27 -13.24
CA THR A 465 -8.60 2.41 -14.59
C THR A 465 -8.85 3.80 -15.18
N PHE A 466 -10.04 4.38 -14.98
CA PHE A 466 -10.30 5.77 -15.39
C PHE A 466 -9.40 6.76 -14.63
N ALA A 467 -9.21 6.59 -13.32
CA ALA A 467 -8.34 7.45 -12.53
C ALA A 467 -6.84 7.28 -12.88
N TYR A 468 -6.40 6.08 -13.28
CA TYR A 468 -5.05 5.87 -13.81
C TYR A 468 -4.84 6.71 -15.09
N ASN A 469 -5.79 6.65 -16.03
CA ASN A 469 -5.70 7.36 -17.31
C ASN A 469 -5.99 8.86 -17.24
N ARG A 470 -6.80 9.32 -16.28
CA ARG A 470 -7.36 10.70 -16.24
C ARG A 470 -7.04 11.49 -14.97
N GLY A 471 -6.36 10.87 -14.01
CA GLY A 471 -6.19 11.39 -12.65
C GLY A 471 -7.47 11.27 -11.81
N ILE A 472 -7.32 11.06 -10.50
CA ILE A 472 -8.43 10.85 -9.57
C ILE A 472 -9.48 11.99 -9.55
N TYR A 473 -9.07 13.24 -9.80
CA TYR A 473 -10.00 14.37 -9.88
C TYR A 473 -10.88 14.37 -11.15
N GLY A 474 -10.64 13.45 -12.10
CA GLY A 474 -11.54 13.26 -13.25
C GLY A 474 -12.97 12.89 -12.84
N PHE A 475 -13.15 12.12 -11.76
CA PHE A 475 -14.46 11.72 -11.24
C PHE A 475 -15.33 12.90 -10.80
N CYS A 476 -14.73 14.01 -10.37
CA CYS A 476 -15.43 15.18 -9.84
C CYS A 476 -16.41 15.82 -10.85
N SER A 477 -16.16 15.59 -12.14
CA SER A 477 -17.08 15.98 -13.22
C SER A 477 -18.34 15.11 -13.31
N GLN A 478 -18.27 13.85 -12.87
CA GLN A 478 -19.31 12.84 -12.94
C GLN A 478 -20.12 12.68 -11.64
N LYS A 479 -19.55 13.11 -10.50
CA LYS A 479 -20.15 13.03 -9.16
C LYS A 479 -20.61 11.60 -8.82
N LEU A 480 -19.72 10.66 -9.06
CA LEU A 480 -19.94 9.22 -9.02
C LEU A 480 -20.60 8.77 -7.70
N PHE A 481 -20.08 9.23 -6.57
CA PHE A 481 -20.56 8.87 -5.23
C PHE A 481 -21.65 9.82 -4.68
N SER A 482 -22.20 10.72 -5.50
CA SER A 482 -23.29 11.63 -5.09
C SER A 482 -24.70 11.03 -5.17
N ASP A 483 -24.86 9.95 -5.95
CA ASP A 483 -26.10 9.19 -6.09
C ASP A 483 -25.77 7.69 -6.02
N MET A 484 -25.75 7.17 -4.79
CA MET A 484 -25.44 5.76 -4.53
C MET A 484 -26.51 4.81 -5.07
N ASP A 485 -27.77 5.22 -5.13
CA ASP A 485 -28.83 4.37 -5.66
C ASP A 485 -28.66 4.17 -7.17
N ARG A 486 -28.29 5.23 -7.92
CA ARG A 486 -27.90 5.10 -9.32
C ARG A 486 -26.62 4.28 -9.49
N LEU A 487 -25.59 4.52 -8.68
CA LEU A 487 -24.29 3.84 -8.79
C LEU A 487 -24.41 2.33 -8.61
N LEU A 488 -25.08 1.90 -7.52
CA LEU A 488 -25.22 0.48 -7.20
C LEU A 488 -26.16 -0.26 -8.16
N ASN A 489 -27.11 0.44 -8.78
CA ASN A 489 -28.05 -0.16 -9.73
C ASN A 489 -27.58 -0.14 -11.20
N ALA A 490 -26.47 0.54 -11.51
CA ALA A 490 -25.91 0.58 -12.87
C ALA A 490 -25.48 -0.82 -13.34
N PRO A 491 -25.91 -1.28 -14.54
CA PRO A 491 -25.47 -2.56 -15.11
C PRO A 491 -24.09 -2.48 -15.78
N ASN A 492 -23.57 -1.27 -15.98
CA ASN A 492 -22.22 -0.97 -16.45
C ASN A 492 -21.87 0.46 -16.03
N VAL A 493 -21.12 0.61 -14.93
CA VAL A 493 -20.77 1.92 -14.33
C VAL A 493 -19.92 2.75 -15.30
N GLY A 494 -19.02 2.10 -16.05
CA GLY A 494 -18.19 2.74 -17.05
C GLY A 494 -19.00 3.48 -18.12
N ARG A 495 -20.09 2.89 -18.60
CA ARG A 495 -21.01 3.50 -19.58
C ARG A 495 -21.96 4.50 -18.92
N GLU A 496 -22.53 4.18 -17.76
CA GLU A 496 -23.52 5.01 -17.05
C GLU A 496 -22.95 6.37 -16.58
N TYR A 497 -21.65 6.41 -16.26
CA TYR A 497 -20.93 7.62 -15.82
C TYR A 497 -19.87 8.11 -16.83
N GLY A 498 -19.91 7.61 -18.08
CA GLY A 498 -19.06 8.11 -19.17
C GLY A 498 -17.55 7.94 -18.96
N LEU A 499 -17.13 6.96 -18.16
CA LEU A 499 -15.75 6.71 -17.74
C LEU A 499 -14.89 6.04 -18.84
N GLY A 500 -15.03 6.44 -20.11
CA GLY A 500 -14.31 5.79 -21.23
C GLY A 500 -12.79 6.03 -21.24
N GLY A 501 -12.31 7.07 -20.58
CA GLY A 501 -10.91 7.51 -20.65
C GLY A 501 -10.57 8.21 -21.97
N PHE A 502 -9.27 8.31 -22.30
CA PHE A 502 -8.79 8.73 -23.62
C PHE A 502 -8.76 7.54 -24.58
N ALA A 503 -9.31 7.70 -25.79
CA ALA A 503 -9.34 6.68 -26.84
C ALA A 503 -9.82 5.29 -26.34
N ASP A 504 -10.96 5.29 -25.64
CA ASP A 504 -11.67 4.11 -25.12
C ASP A 504 -10.79 3.17 -24.26
N HIS A 505 -9.92 3.77 -23.44
CA HIS A 505 -8.98 3.11 -22.54
C HIS A 505 -9.64 2.12 -21.57
N VAL A 506 -10.66 2.55 -20.83
CA VAL A 506 -11.34 1.70 -19.84
C VAL A 506 -12.05 0.51 -20.47
N PRO A 507 -12.95 0.66 -21.47
CA PRO A 507 -13.62 -0.51 -22.06
C PRO A 507 -12.63 -1.45 -22.77
N GLN A 508 -11.51 -0.96 -23.32
CA GLN A 508 -10.46 -1.82 -23.88
C GLN A 508 -9.76 -2.63 -22.79
N ILE A 509 -9.34 -2.02 -21.67
CA ILE A 509 -8.70 -2.74 -20.56
C ILE A 509 -9.67 -3.73 -19.91
N ASN A 510 -10.92 -3.33 -19.66
CA ASN A 510 -11.95 -4.22 -19.13
C ASN A 510 -12.18 -5.41 -20.08
N GLY A 511 -12.24 -5.16 -21.40
CA GLY A 511 -12.38 -6.19 -22.42
C GLY A 511 -11.21 -7.18 -22.44
N ILE A 512 -9.96 -6.71 -22.45
CA ILE A 512 -8.77 -7.58 -22.43
C ILE A 512 -8.75 -8.41 -21.13
N THR A 513 -9.00 -7.76 -19.98
CA THR A 513 -9.05 -8.42 -18.66
C THR A 513 -10.11 -9.52 -18.65
N ALA A 514 -11.32 -9.27 -19.21
CA ALA A 514 -12.39 -10.25 -19.29
C ALA A 514 -12.05 -11.45 -20.21
N ASN A 515 -11.34 -11.24 -21.33
CA ASN A 515 -10.92 -12.33 -22.20
C ASN A 515 -9.83 -13.19 -21.54
N ALA A 516 -8.82 -12.56 -20.91
CA ALA A 516 -7.77 -13.25 -20.18
C ALA A 516 -8.31 -14.00 -18.95
N ASN A 517 -9.26 -13.41 -18.21
CA ASN A 517 -9.97 -14.06 -17.11
C ASN A 517 -10.82 -15.27 -17.54
N ALA A 518 -11.22 -15.35 -18.82
CA ALA A 518 -12.03 -16.44 -19.37
C ALA A 518 -11.19 -17.57 -20.02
N GLU A 519 -9.89 -17.34 -20.25
CA GLU A 519 -8.98 -18.34 -20.80
C GLU A 519 -8.67 -19.43 -19.75
N THR A 520 -8.55 -20.68 -20.21
CA THR A 520 -8.47 -21.88 -19.35
C THR A 520 -7.56 -22.98 -19.89
N LYS A 521 -7.13 -22.87 -21.15
CA LYS A 521 -6.28 -23.81 -21.88
C LYS A 521 -4.85 -23.26 -22.01
N ASN A 522 -4.73 -21.98 -22.37
CA ASN A 522 -3.44 -21.32 -22.55
C ASN A 522 -3.17 -20.29 -21.44
N ILE A 523 -2.72 -20.79 -20.30
CA ILE A 523 -2.21 -19.98 -19.19
C ILE A 523 -0.69 -19.83 -19.34
N TYR A 524 -0.17 -18.63 -19.09
CA TYR A 524 1.27 -18.40 -19.05
C TYR A 524 1.95 -19.20 -17.94
N ASP A 525 3.08 -19.82 -18.27
CA ASP A 525 4.04 -20.32 -17.30
C ASP A 525 5.46 -20.12 -17.86
N ALA A 526 6.44 -20.08 -16.97
CA ALA A 526 7.86 -19.96 -17.28
C ALA A 526 8.69 -20.76 -16.30
N GLN A 527 9.80 -21.32 -16.78
CA GLN A 527 10.81 -21.92 -15.92
C GLN A 527 11.67 -20.82 -15.29
N LEU A 528 11.79 -20.86 -13.96
CA LEU A 528 12.62 -19.94 -13.18
C LEU A 528 13.76 -20.71 -12.53
N SER A 529 14.99 -20.29 -12.77
CA SER A 529 16.21 -20.78 -12.10
C SER A 529 16.51 -19.95 -10.85
N TRP A 530 17.42 -20.41 -9.98
CA TRP A 530 17.80 -19.63 -8.79
C TRP A 530 18.31 -18.21 -9.15
N PRO A 531 19.22 -18.02 -10.14
CA PRO A 531 19.62 -16.70 -10.59
C PRO A 531 18.46 -15.77 -11.01
N ASP A 532 17.37 -16.32 -11.56
CA ASP A 532 16.20 -15.50 -11.93
C ASP A 532 15.46 -14.99 -10.69
N ILE A 533 15.30 -15.85 -9.67
CA ILE A 533 14.71 -15.51 -8.39
C ILE A 533 15.59 -14.51 -7.63
N GLU A 534 16.90 -14.73 -7.60
CA GLU A 534 17.88 -13.84 -6.96
C GLU A 534 17.92 -12.46 -7.63
N ALA A 535 17.93 -12.41 -8.97
CA ALA A 535 17.83 -11.16 -9.73
C ALA A 535 16.49 -10.44 -9.48
N PHE A 536 15.37 -11.17 -9.39
CA PHE A 536 14.08 -10.59 -9.06
C PHE A 536 14.07 -9.97 -7.65
N PHE A 537 14.56 -10.67 -6.64
CA PHE A 537 14.64 -10.11 -5.28
C PHE A 537 15.60 -8.91 -5.22
N ALA A 538 16.76 -8.98 -5.89
CA ALA A 538 17.66 -7.84 -6.02
C ALA A 538 16.98 -6.62 -6.69
N ALA A 539 16.13 -6.85 -7.69
CA ALA A 539 15.32 -5.81 -8.31
C ALA A 539 14.29 -5.22 -7.33
N ILE A 540 13.40 -6.02 -6.73
CA ILE A 540 12.30 -5.50 -5.90
C ILE A 540 12.72 -4.95 -4.53
N HIS A 541 13.98 -5.14 -4.09
CA HIS A 541 14.47 -4.64 -2.80
C HIS A 541 14.27 -3.12 -2.60
N PHE A 542 14.08 -2.35 -3.67
CA PHE A 542 13.77 -0.92 -3.61
C PHE A 542 12.53 -0.59 -2.73
N ILE A 543 11.54 -1.48 -2.62
CA ILE A 543 10.31 -1.27 -1.83
C ILE A 543 10.53 -1.32 -0.30
N TYR A 544 11.78 -1.49 0.14
CA TYR A 544 12.19 -1.43 1.53
C TYR A 544 13.17 -0.26 1.74
N GLY A 545 12.87 0.88 1.07
CA GLY A 545 13.75 2.03 0.89
C GLY A 545 14.27 2.74 2.15
N GLN A 546 13.78 2.37 3.34
CA GLN A 546 14.25 2.89 4.63
C GLN A 546 15.19 1.91 5.37
N GLY A 547 15.50 0.74 4.81
CA GLY A 547 16.44 -0.23 5.36
C GLY A 547 15.86 -1.19 6.43
N ASP A 548 14.55 -1.38 6.45
CA ASP A 548 13.87 -2.44 7.19
C ASP A 548 13.15 -3.35 6.18
N PRO A 549 13.57 -4.62 5.99
CA PRO A 549 14.59 -5.35 6.77
C PRO A 549 16.03 -4.86 6.54
N THR A 550 16.88 -5.03 7.55
CA THR A 550 18.34 -4.85 7.43
C THR A 550 18.95 -5.88 6.46
N PRO A 551 20.16 -5.65 5.90
CA PRO A 551 20.82 -6.61 5.00
C PRO A 551 20.96 -8.02 5.59
N GLU A 552 21.21 -8.15 6.90
CA GLU A 552 21.32 -9.45 7.59
C GLU A 552 19.96 -10.14 7.82
N GLN A 553 18.85 -9.38 7.78
CA GLN A 553 17.49 -9.92 7.77
C GLN A 553 17.06 -10.30 6.33
N TRP A 554 17.43 -9.48 5.33
CA TRP A 554 17.19 -9.77 3.91
C TRP A 554 17.94 -11.03 3.45
N GLN A 555 19.21 -11.22 3.86
CA GLN A 555 19.94 -12.44 3.54
C GLN A 555 19.26 -13.68 4.13
N LYS A 556 18.79 -13.65 5.39
CA LYS A 556 18.06 -14.77 6.01
C LYS A 556 16.73 -15.07 5.33
N MET A 557 16.10 -14.06 4.74
CA MET A 557 14.95 -14.25 3.87
C MET A 557 15.34 -15.01 2.61
N LEU A 558 16.41 -14.58 1.92
CA LEU A 558 16.92 -15.26 0.73
C LEU A 558 17.36 -16.70 1.03
N ASP A 559 17.99 -16.96 2.18
CA ASP A 559 18.42 -18.30 2.61
C ASP A 559 17.21 -19.27 2.75
N ASP A 560 16.13 -18.83 3.42
CA ASP A 560 14.88 -19.60 3.53
C ASP A 560 14.17 -19.77 2.17
N VAL A 561 14.21 -18.75 1.30
CA VAL A 561 13.63 -18.79 -0.05
C VAL A 561 14.41 -19.74 -0.96
N HIS A 562 15.75 -19.78 -0.87
CA HIS A 562 16.60 -20.74 -1.57
C HIS A 562 16.31 -22.16 -1.09
N ALA A 563 16.20 -22.38 0.23
CA ALA A 563 15.81 -23.68 0.79
C ALA A 563 14.41 -24.13 0.30
N ALA A 564 13.48 -23.20 0.09
CA ALA A 564 12.17 -23.50 -0.49
C ALA A 564 12.26 -23.82 -2.00
N PHE A 565 13.01 -23.02 -2.78
CA PHE A 565 13.30 -23.28 -4.19
C PHE A 565 13.92 -24.66 -4.40
N ASP A 566 14.89 -25.04 -3.56
CA ASP A 566 15.58 -26.33 -3.60
C ASP A 566 14.67 -27.54 -3.37
N ILE A 567 13.54 -27.35 -2.69
CA ILE A 567 12.52 -28.38 -2.47
C ILE A 567 11.52 -28.42 -3.64
N LEU A 568 11.03 -27.26 -4.09
CA LEU A 568 10.02 -27.17 -5.14
C LEU A 568 10.57 -27.62 -6.51
N LYS A 569 11.83 -27.27 -6.82
CA LYS A 569 12.49 -27.67 -8.09
C LYS A 569 12.62 -29.18 -8.29
N GLN A 570 12.51 -29.98 -7.23
CA GLN A 570 12.56 -31.44 -7.32
C GLN A 570 11.37 -32.03 -8.10
N HIS A 571 10.22 -31.33 -8.13
CA HIS A 571 9.08 -31.73 -8.97
C HIS A 571 9.42 -31.65 -10.47
N TRP A 572 10.22 -30.65 -10.86
CA TRP A 572 10.53 -30.31 -12.26
C TRP A 572 11.86 -30.89 -12.76
N GLY A 573 12.48 -31.81 -12.02
CA GLY A 573 13.73 -32.47 -12.39
C GLY A 573 15.00 -31.87 -11.78
N GLY A 574 14.91 -30.83 -10.95
CA GLY A 574 15.98 -30.38 -10.05
C GLY A 574 16.68 -29.08 -10.40
N GLU A 575 16.40 -28.45 -11.55
CA GLU A 575 17.11 -27.23 -12.00
C GLU A 575 16.28 -25.94 -11.84
N THR A 576 14.97 -26.00 -12.08
CA THR A 576 14.06 -24.84 -12.13
C THR A 576 12.74 -25.09 -11.38
N ILE A 577 11.99 -24.02 -11.10
CA ILE A 577 10.59 -24.08 -10.66
C ILE A 577 9.65 -23.52 -11.73
N SER A 578 8.35 -23.74 -11.57
CA SER A 578 7.31 -23.08 -12.35
C SER A 578 6.96 -21.71 -11.77
N TYR A 579 6.82 -20.72 -12.64
CA TYR A 579 6.21 -19.43 -12.29
C TYR A 579 4.75 -19.61 -11.83
N ARG A 580 3.94 -20.34 -12.61
CA ARG A 580 2.51 -20.54 -12.36
C ARG A 580 2.26 -21.24 -11.04
N PHE A 581 3.00 -22.32 -10.72
CA PHE A 581 2.73 -23.18 -9.57
C PHE A 581 3.50 -22.78 -8.30
N ASP A 582 4.78 -22.43 -8.42
CA ASP A 582 5.67 -22.36 -7.25
C ASP A 582 5.98 -20.92 -6.79
N PHE A 583 5.89 -19.91 -7.66
CA PHE A 583 6.34 -18.54 -7.34
C PHE A 583 5.62 -17.92 -6.13
N LEU A 584 4.31 -18.09 -5.99
CA LEU A 584 3.56 -17.59 -4.82
C LEU A 584 4.00 -18.24 -3.51
N THR A 585 4.51 -19.47 -3.55
CA THR A 585 5.02 -20.16 -2.37
C THR A 585 6.34 -19.54 -1.92
N LEU A 586 7.25 -19.23 -2.86
CA LEU A 586 8.46 -18.46 -2.56
C LEU A 586 8.13 -17.05 -2.03
N MET A 587 7.17 -16.37 -2.65
CA MET A 587 6.70 -15.06 -2.19
C MET A 587 6.15 -15.09 -0.77
N ARG A 588 5.42 -16.15 -0.38
CA ARG A 588 4.91 -16.33 1.00
C ARG A 588 5.99 -16.71 2.00
N VAL A 589 7.02 -17.45 1.58
CA VAL A 589 8.22 -17.72 2.40
C VAL A 589 8.96 -16.41 2.70
N ALA A 590 9.18 -15.58 1.68
CA ALA A 590 9.75 -14.24 1.85
C ALA A 590 8.92 -13.37 2.81
N GLN A 591 7.59 -13.36 2.64
CA GLN A 591 6.66 -12.60 3.47
C GLN A 591 6.70 -12.95 4.99
N LYS A 592 7.30 -14.09 5.40
CA LYS A 592 7.50 -14.42 6.83
C LYS A 592 8.66 -13.66 7.48
N HIS A 593 9.60 -13.15 6.70
CA HIS A 593 10.72 -12.34 7.21
C HIS A 593 10.40 -10.85 7.23
N LEU A 594 9.61 -10.41 6.25
CA LEU A 594 9.38 -9.00 5.94
C LEU A 594 8.44 -8.31 6.95
N PRO A 595 8.52 -6.96 7.08
CA PRO A 595 7.70 -6.20 8.01
C PRO A 595 6.18 -6.33 7.79
N ASN A 596 5.40 -6.12 8.86
CA ASN A 596 3.95 -6.29 8.89
C ASN A 596 3.29 -5.06 9.54
N PRO A 597 2.20 -4.47 9.01
CA PRO A 597 1.40 -4.92 7.85
C PRO A 597 2.16 -4.83 6.53
N THR A 598 1.99 -5.83 5.67
CA THR A 598 2.54 -5.80 4.29
C THR A 598 1.96 -4.65 3.47
N ASN A 599 0.69 -4.28 3.72
CA ASN A 599 0.00 -3.15 3.09
C ASN A 599 -0.02 -1.94 4.03
N VAL A 600 1.08 -1.15 4.04
CA VAL A 600 1.26 0.03 4.90
C VAL A 600 0.16 1.08 4.69
N ARG A 601 -0.03 1.97 5.66
CA ARG A 601 -0.92 3.13 5.50
C ARG A 601 -0.23 4.17 4.61
N PRO A 602 -0.92 4.77 3.61
CA PRO A 602 -0.45 6.03 3.05
C PRO A 602 -0.43 7.12 4.13
N THR A 603 0.56 8.01 4.08
CA THR A 603 0.80 9.04 5.10
C THR A 603 1.50 10.26 4.49
N SER A 604 1.90 11.24 5.32
CA SER A 604 2.29 12.64 5.01
C SER A 604 1.14 13.66 5.02
N GLN A 605 1.52 14.94 4.85
CA GLN A 605 0.63 16.09 4.73
C GLN A 605 -0.01 16.21 3.33
N THR A 606 0.71 15.90 2.25
CA THR A 606 0.13 15.91 0.90
C THR A 606 -0.87 14.77 0.72
N TRP A 607 -0.63 13.61 1.35
CA TRP A 607 -1.63 12.54 1.47
C TRP A 607 -2.91 13.02 2.17
N LYS A 608 -2.76 13.68 3.33
CA LYS A 608 -3.88 14.24 4.08
C LYS A 608 -4.70 15.20 3.22
N GLU A 609 -4.04 16.09 2.50
CA GLU A 609 -4.68 17.03 1.57
C GLU A 609 -5.43 16.28 0.46
N ARG A 610 -4.78 15.32 -0.21
CA ARG A 610 -5.36 14.47 -1.25
C ARG A 610 -6.64 13.75 -0.79
N ALA A 611 -6.62 13.12 0.39
CA ALA A 611 -7.74 12.36 0.92
C ALA A 611 -8.87 13.25 1.49
N THR A 612 -8.54 14.39 2.11
CA THR A 612 -9.54 15.31 2.68
C THR A 612 -10.25 16.17 1.64
N GLN A 613 -9.58 16.50 0.53
CA GLN A 613 -10.10 17.45 -0.47
C GLN A 613 -10.97 16.80 -1.56
N LEU A 614 -10.95 15.47 -1.72
CA LEU A 614 -11.68 14.82 -2.82
C LEU A 614 -13.21 14.99 -2.67
N GLY A 615 -13.76 14.95 -1.45
CA GLY A 615 -15.20 15.12 -1.22
C GLY A 615 -16.08 14.13 -2.02
N PRO A 616 -17.38 14.41 -2.23
CA PRO A 616 -18.27 13.56 -3.03
C PRO A 616 -18.10 13.78 -4.55
N CYS A 617 -16.85 13.60 -5.02
CA CYS A 617 -16.56 13.22 -6.40
C CYS A 617 -16.84 11.72 -6.56
#